data_AF-A0A7C4V3Z9-F1
#
_entry.id   AF-A0A7C4V3Z9-F1
#
_cell.length_a   1.000
_cell.length_b   1.000
_cell.length_c   1.000
_cell.angle_alpha   90.00
_cell.angle_beta   90.00
_cell.angle_gamma   90.00
#
_symmetry.space_group_name_H-M   'P 1'
#
loop_
_entity.id
_entity.type
_entity.pdbx_description
1 polymer ?
#
loop_
_entity_poly.entity_id
_entity_poly.type
_entity_poly.pdbx_seq_one_letter_code
_entity_poly.pdbx_strand_id
1 'polypeptide(L)'
;MRRETLIAGLLLLTPLGAGAHPLTPGHHDRAVLVQVGDAELRVEYTLALDGWTLAQSLVPFRKEFSTDARPQDLYAAFARIHGPMIAQGMLGTLGGKELQFEYVDYQLRIEDHFRYTFRLRASFPERLGSAGQPLVVEDTNFALEPGEFRLAARGLEGVRLLQANAPTAIEDSRPIVLQETEPEAAERLRTLCALVVQSSDKSP
;
A
#
# COMPACT_ATOMS: atom_id res chain seq x y z
N MET A 1 -9.26 24.21 59.63
CA MET A 1 -9.93 23.20 58.78
C MET A 1 -10.18 23.81 57.40
N ARG A 2 -9.35 23.50 56.41
CA ARG A 2 -9.56 23.88 55.01
C ARG A 2 -9.79 22.59 54.21
N ARG A 3 -10.93 22.47 53.54
CA ARG A 3 -11.27 21.36 52.64
C ARG A 3 -10.98 21.83 51.22
N GLU A 4 -9.99 21.22 50.60
CA GLU A 4 -9.68 21.42 49.17
C GLU A 4 -10.52 20.42 48.37
N THR A 5 -11.33 20.95 47.45
CA THR A 5 -12.17 20.16 46.55
C THR A 5 -11.41 19.98 45.23
N LEU A 6 -10.89 18.78 44.99
CA LEU A 6 -10.30 18.38 43.71
C LEU A 6 -11.43 18.07 42.70
N ILE A 7 -11.53 18.90 41.66
CA ILE A 7 -12.40 18.65 40.50
C ILE A 7 -11.55 17.88 39.47
N ALA A 8 -11.83 16.59 39.32
CA ALA A 8 -11.29 15.78 38.23
C ALA A 8 -12.10 16.06 36.96
N GLY A 9 -11.51 16.82 36.03
CA GLY A 9 -12.07 17.05 34.70
C GLY A 9 -11.87 15.83 33.81
N LEU A 10 -12.95 15.11 33.53
CA LEU A 10 -12.99 14.01 32.58
C LEU A 10 -12.97 14.59 31.15
N LEU A 11 -11.80 14.59 30.51
CA LEU A 11 -11.67 14.89 29.08
C LEU A 11 -12.30 13.75 28.26
N LEU A 12 -13.45 14.02 27.66
CA LEU A 12 -14.07 13.20 26.63
C LEU A 12 -13.26 13.35 25.33
N LEU A 13 -12.35 12.41 25.08
CA LEU A 13 -11.75 12.19 23.76
C LEU A 13 -12.82 11.61 22.84
N THR A 14 -13.49 12.45 22.06
CA THR A 14 -14.27 11.99 20.90
C THR A 14 -13.30 11.48 19.84
N PRO A 15 -13.35 10.19 19.45
CA PRO A 15 -12.57 9.70 18.33
C PRO A 15 -13.10 10.38 17.06
N LEU A 16 -12.25 11.15 16.38
CA LEU A 16 -12.49 11.57 15.01
C LEU A 16 -12.53 10.29 14.18
N GLY A 17 -13.73 9.87 13.78
CA GLY A 17 -13.90 8.78 12.84
C GLY A 17 -13.15 9.15 11.56
N ALA A 18 -12.15 8.34 11.21
CA ALA A 18 -11.62 8.33 9.87
C ALA A 18 -12.76 7.91 8.94
N GLY A 19 -13.47 8.88 8.39
CA GLY A 19 -14.58 8.64 7.47
C GLY A 19 -14.04 7.97 6.23
N ALA A 20 -14.35 6.70 6.05
CA ALA A 20 -14.18 6.05 4.76
C ALA A 20 -15.00 6.85 3.73
N HIS A 21 -14.34 7.39 2.71
CA HIS A 21 -15.07 8.03 1.61
C HIS A 21 -15.92 6.97 0.90
N PRO A 22 -17.11 7.31 0.38
CA PRO A 22 -17.88 6.38 -0.45
C PRO A 22 -17.05 5.97 -1.65
N LEU A 23 -17.06 4.68 -1.99
CA LEU A 23 -16.38 4.16 -3.16
C LEU A 23 -17.32 4.22 -4.38
N THR A 24 -16.88 4.86 -5.45
CA THR A 24 -17.65 4.95 -6.70
C THR A 24 -17.57 3.62 -7.45
N PRO A 25 -18.69 3.10 -7.99
CA PRO A 25 -18.67 1.87 -8.79
C PRO A 25 -17.67 1.94 -9.94
N GLY A 26 -16.88 0.88 -10.12
CA GLY A 26 -15.82 0.81 -11.14
C GLY A 26 -14.46 1.34 -10.69
N HIS A 27 -14.37 1.97 -9.50
CA HIS A 27 -13.12 2.50 -8.99
C HIS A 27 -12.23 1.43 -8.34
N HIS A 28 -10.93 1.64 -8.48
CA HIS A 28 -9.83 0.88 -7.90
C HIS A 28 -9.00 1.84 -7.05
N ASP A 29 -9.47 2.10 -5.83
CA ASP A 29 -8.76 2.97 -4.91
C ASP A 29 -7.57 2.20 -4.32
N ARG A 30 -6.39 2.83 -4.37
CA ARG A 30 -5.12 2.20 -4.07
C ARG A 30 -4.32 2.99 -3.05
N ALA A 31 -3.67 2.26 -2.15
CA ALA A 31 -2.66 2.82 -1.28
C ALA A 31 -1.46 1.90 -1.20
N VAL A 32 -0.27 2.43 -1.49
CA VAL A 32 0.99 1.68 -1.52
C VAL A 32 1.91 2.20 -0.44
N LEU A 33 2.19 1.39 0.57
CA LEU A 33 3.19 1.67 1.59
C LEU A 33 4.43 0.83 1.32
N VAL A 34 5.54 1.49 0.94
CA VAL A 34 6.84 0.84 0.78
C VAL A 34 7.63 0.92 2.09
N GLN A 35 8.08 -0.23 2.59
CA GLN A 35 8.87 -0.32 3.82
C GLN A 35 10.22 -0.93 3.50
N VAL A 36 11.29 -0.21 3.81
CA VAL A 36 12.66 -0.59 3.44
C VAL A 36 13.39 -1.13 4.65
N GLY A 37 13.67 -2.44 4.64
CA GLY A 37 14.50 -3.12 5.63
C GLY A 37 15.97 -3.20 5.21
N ASP A 38 16.78 -3.90 6.00
CA ASP A 38 18.22 -4.05 5.77
C ASP A 38 18.58 -5.08 4.69
N ALA A 39 17.68 -6.02 4.40
CA ALA A 39 17.84 -7.08 3.41
C ALA A 39 16.60 -7.30 2.50
N GLU A 40 15.52 -6.57 2.73
CA GLU A 40 14.29 -6.71 1.96
C GLU A 40 13.48 -5.42 1.88
N LEU A 41 12.69 -5.29 0.81
CA LEU A 41 11.55 -4.40 0.73
C LEU A 41 10.29 -5.16 1.09
N ARG A 42 9.43 -4.53 1.88
CA ARG A 42 8.04 -4.97 2.08
C ARG A 42 7.11 -3.92 1.48
N VAL A 43 6.06 -4.36 0.82
CA VAL A 43 5.01 -3.47 0.30
C VAL A 43 3.68 -3.91 0.87
N GLU A 44 2.98 -2.99 1.53
CA GLU A 44 1.56 -3.15 1.82
C GLU A 44 0.78 -2.45 0.71
N TYR A 45 0.18 -3.25 -0.15
CA TYR A 45 -0.62 -2.80 -1.28
C TYR A 45 -2.10 -2.93 -0.91
N THR A 46 -2.74 -1.81 -0.60
CA THR A 46 -4.17 -1.78 -0.32
C THR A 46 -4.95 -1.50 -1.59
N LEU A 47 -5.93 -2.34 -1.89
CA LEU A 47 -6.87 -2.19 -3.00
C LEU A 47 -8.30 -2.19 -2.45
N ALA A 48 -9.01 -1.10 -2.66
CA ALA A 48 -10.42 -0.94 -2.35
C ALA A 48 -11.25 -0.96 -3.63
N LEU A 49 -12.23 -1.85 -3.69
CA LEU A 49 -13.12 -2.03 -4.83
C LEU A 49 -14.55 -2.36 -4.36
N ASP A 50 -15.55 -1.96 -5.14
CA ASP A 50 -16.94 -2.31 -4.87
C ASP A 50 -17.24 -3.75 -5.35
N GLY A 51 -18.39 -4.29 -4.93
CA GLY A 51 -18.75 -5.68 -5.25
C GLY A 51 -19.00 -5.95 -6.73
N TRP A 52 -19.48 -4.96 -7.49
CA TRP A 52 -19.65 -5.10 -8.93
C TRP A 52 -18.28 -5.17 -9.62
N THR A 53 -17.37 -4.26 -9.29
CA THR A 53 -16.00 -4.25 -9.82
C THR A 53 -15.29 -5.57 -9.51
N LEU A 54 -15.42 -6.08 -8.28
CA LEU A 54 -14.84 -7.38 -7.88
C LEU A 54 -15.35 -8.50 -8.77
N ALA A 55 -16.67 -8.56 -8.98
CA ALA A 55 -17.29 -9.58 -9.81
C ALA A 55 -16.80 -9.50 -11.26
N GLN A 56 -16.69 -8.29 -11.83
CA GLN A 56 -16.19 -8.09 -13.19
C GLN A 56 -14.73 -8.56 -13.35
N SER A 57 -13.85 -8.27 -12.38
CA SER A 57 -12.46 -8.73 -12.39
C SER A 57 -12.32 -10.27 -12.37
N LEU A 58 -13.33 -10.98 -11.86
CA LEU A 58 -13.35 -12.44 -11.82
C LEU A 58 -13.95 -13.10 -13.08
N VAL A 59 -14.65 -12.35 -13.94
CA VAL A 59 -15.28 -12.90 -15.16
C VAL A 59 -14.28 -13.62 -16.07
N PRO A 60 -13.07 -13.09 -16.35
CA PRO A 60 -12.07 -13.79 -17.16
C PRO A 60 -11.67 -15.16 -16.57
N PHE A 61 -11.75 -15.30 -15.25
CA PHE A 61 -11.34 -16.47 -14.49
C PHE A 61 -12.51 -17.39 -14.10
N ARG A 62 -13.72 -17.17 -14.65
CA ARG A 62 -14.93 -17.92 -14.29
C ARG A 62 -14.80 -19.45 -14.35
N LYS A 63 -13.89 -19.98 -15.19
CA LYS A 63 -13.64 -21.42 -15.33
C LYS A 63 -12.89 -22.01 -14.14
N GLU A 64 -12.29 -21.18 -13.31
CA GLU A 64 -11.59 -21.60 -12.09
C GLU A 64 -12.54 -21.81 -10.90
N PHE A 65 -13.82 -21.48 -11.07
CA PHE A 65 -14.83 -21.52 -10.00
C PHE A 65 -15.97 -22.47 -10.36
N SER A 66 -16.51 -23.12 -9.34
CA SER A 66 -17.79 -23.82 -9.46
C SER A 66 -18.92 -22.79 -9.62
N THR A 67 -19.96 -23.14 -10.37
CA THR A 67 -21.21 -22.34 -10.42
C THR A 67 -21.90 -22.26 -9.07
N ASP A 68 -21.61 -23.21 -8.17
CA ASP A 68 -22.16 -23.27 -6.81
C ASP A 68 -21.19 -22.69 -5.75
N ALA A 69 -20.14 -21.96 -6.19
CA ALA A 69 -19.19 -21.32 -5.28
C ALA A 69 -19.90 -20.30 -4.37
N ARG A 70 -19.58 -20.33 -3.08
CA ARG A 70 -20.13 -19.34 -2.15
C ARG A 70 -19.41 -18.00 -2.35
N PRO A 71 -20.05 -16.87 -2.04
CA PRO A 71 -19.42 -15.56 -2.18
C PRO A 71 -18.05 -15.45 -1.50
N GLN A 72 -17.87 -16.07 -0.32
CA GLN A 72 -16.59 -16.07 0.39
C GLN A 72 -15.48 -16.79 -0.39
N ASP A 73 -15.83 -17.84 -1.13
CA ASP A 73 -14.88 -18.58 -1.96
C ASP A 73 -14.43 -17.71 -3.16
N LEU A 74 -15.32 -16.86 -3.68
CA LEU A 74 -15.01 -15.89 -4.73
C LEU A 74 -14.11 -14.75 -4.22
N TYR A 75 -14.33 -14.26 -3.01
CA TYR A 75 -13.47 -13.21 -2.42
C TYR A 75 -12.05 -13.71 -2.16
N ALA A 76 -11.92 -14.92 -1.62
CA ALA A 76 -10.62 -15.56 -1.45
C ALA A 76 -9.93 -15.85 -2.79
N ALA A 77 -10.72 -16.24 -3.80
CA ALA A 77 -10.21 -16.45 -5.15
C ALA A 77 -9.68 -15.18 -5.80
N PHE A 78 -10.36 -14.04 -5.63
CA PHE A 78 -9.88 -12.75 -6.11
C PHE A 78 -8.46 -12.50 -5.63
N ALA A 79 -8.21 -12.65 -4.33
CA ALA A 79 -6.88 -12.43 -3.77
C ALA A 79 -5.84 -13.44 -4.27
N ARG A 80 -6.21 -14.72 -4.40
CA ARG A 80 -5.30 -15.78 -4.89
C ARG A 80 -4.85 -15.54 -6.33
N ILE A 81 -5.72 -15.00 -7.17
CA ILE A 81 -5.44 -14.71 -8.59
C ILE A 81 -4.69 -13.38 -8.72
N HIS A 82 -5.22 -12.32 -8.10
CA HIS A 82 -4.69 -10.98 -8.28
C HIS A 82 -3.45 -10.71 -7.45
N GLY A 83 -3.25 -11.36 -6.31
CA GLY A 83 -2.06 -11.16 -5.46
C GLY A 83 -0.74 -11.36 -6.24
N PRO A 84 -0.52 -12.50 -6.92
CA PRO A 84 0.64 -12.70 -7.78
C PRO A 84 0.74 -11.72 -8.94
N MET A 85 -0.39 -11.32 -9.55
CA MET A 85 -0.39 -10.33 -10.64
C MET A 85 0.00 -8.93 -10.14
N ILE A 86 -0.50 -8.54 -8.97
CA ILE A 86 -0.14 -7.27 -8.31
C ILE A 86 1.36 -7.25 -8.01
N ALA A 87 1.92 -8.36 -7.53
CA ALA A 87 3.35 -8.48 -7.31
C ALA A 87 4.15 -8.27 -8.61
N GLN A 88 3.71 -8.88 -9.72
CA GLN A 88 4.34 -8.70 -11.04
C GLN A 88 4.21 -7.27 -11.57
N GLY A 89 3.12 -6.57 -11.24
CA GLY A 89 2.92 -5.17 -11.60
C GLY A 89 3.68 -4.17 -10.72
N MET A 90 4.34 -4.61 -9.65
CA MET A 90 5.28 -3.78 -8.90
C MET A 90 6.66 -3.89 -9.53
N LEU A 91 7.18 -2.78 -10.06
CA LEU A 91 8.54 -2.71 -10.57
C LEU A 91 9.43 -2.03 -9.53
N GLY A 92 10.68 -2.45 -9.42
CA GLY A 92 11.59 -1.79 -8.49
C GLY A 92 13.05 -2.01 -8.81
N THR A 93 13.87 -1.05 -8.40
CA THR A 93 15.33 -1.13 -8.47
C THR A 93 15.96 -0.59 -7.20
N LEU A 94 17.07 -1.20 -6.77
CA LEU A 94 17.93 -0.72 -5.69
C LEU A 94 19.38 -0.67 -6.18
N GLY A 95 19.99 0.52 -6.16
CA GLY A 95 21.32 0.71 -6.72
C GLY A 95 21.41 0.34 -8.21
N GLY A 96 20.30 0.47 -8.94
CA GLY A 96 20.18 0.07 -10.35
C GLY A 96 19.99 -1.43 -10.60
N LYS A 97 19.89 -2.27 -9.56
CA LYS A 97 19.58 -3.69 -9.70
C LYS A 97 18.08 -3.93 -9.56
N GLU A 98 17.51 -4.71 -10.46
CA GLU A 98 16.10 -5.07 -10.44
C GLU A 98 15.74 -5.88 -9.18
N LEU A 99 14.57 -5.57 -8.66
CA LEU A 99 13.95 -6.24 -7.52
C LEU A 99 12.81 -7.12 -8.04
N GLN A 100 12.72 -8.34 -7.54
CA GLN A 100 11.60 -9.23 -7.83
C GLN A 100 10.64 -9.23 -6.65
N PHE A 101 9.44 -8.69 -6.86
CA PHE A 101 8.40 -8.71 -5.85
C PHE A 101 7.65 -10.05 -5.88
N GLU A 102 7.58 -10.67 -4.72
CA GLU A 102 6.85 -11.89 -4.45
C GLU A 102 5.59 -11.56 -3.66
N TYR A 103 4.49 -12.19 -4.04
CA TYR A 103 3.27 -12.19 -3.24
C TYR A 103 3.46 -13.08 -2.00
N VAL A 104 3.23 -12.54 -0.80
CA VAL A 104 3.37 -13.25 0.47
C VAL A 104 2.01 -13.72 0.97
N ASP A 105 1.13 -12.78 1.26
CA ASP A 105 -0.21 -13.05 1.76
C ASP A 105 -1.16 -11.86 1.51
N TYR A 106 -2.39 -11.98 1.98
CA TYR A 106 -3.37 -10.91 1.97
C TYR A 106 -4.18 -10.86 3.26
N GLN A 107 -4.75 -9.69 3.53
CA GLN A 107 -5.84 -9.51 4.46
C GLN A 107 -7.04 -8.95 3.70
N LEU A 108 -8.24 -9.48 3.97
CA LEU A 108 -9.49 -8.93 3.48
C LEU A 108 -10.28 -8.31 4.64
N ARG A 109 -10.76 -7.08 4.44
CA ARG A 109 -11.82 -6.46 5.24
C ARG A 109 -13.02 -6.18 4.34
N ILE A 110 -14.20 -6.56 4.81
CA ILE A 110 -15.46 -6.28 4.14
C ILE A 110 -16.20 -5.28 5.02
N GLU A 111 -16.29 -4.05 4.53
CA GLU A 111 -17.05 -2.96 5.16
C GLU A 111 -18.18 -2.59 4.19
N ASP A 112 -18.28 -1.33 3.76
CA ASP A 112 -19.16 -0.92 2.66
C ASP A 112 -18.59 -1.30 1.27
N HIS A 113 -17.29 -1.61 1.22
CA HIS A 113 -16.54 -2.06 0.05
C HIS A 113 -15.55 -3.16 0.45
N PHE A 114 -14.97 -3.83 -0.54
CA PHE A 114 -13.92 -4.81 -0.32
C PHE A 114 -12.58 -4.09 -0.22
N ARG A 115 -11.89 -4.25 0.91
CA ARG A 115 -10.54 -3.74 1.10
C ARG A 115 -9.59 -4.91 1.27
N TYR A 116 -8.79 -5.14 0.23
CA TYR A 116 -7.68 -6.08 0.27
C TYR A 116 -6.40 -5.34 0.66
N THR A 117 -5.60 -5.92 1.54
CA THR A 117 -4.22 -5.51 1.77
C THR A 117 -3.34 -6.69 1.41
N PHE A 118 -2.67 -6.59 0.26
CA PHE A 118 -1.69 -7.57 -0.20
C PHE A 118 -0.32 -7.24 0.38
N ARG A 119 0.37 -8.23 0.92
CA ARG A 119 1.75 -8.08 1.38
C ARG A 119 2.68 -8.66 0.33
N LEU A 120 3.58 -7.81 -0.14
CA LEU A 120 4.59 -8.18 -1.12
C LEU A 120 5.97 -8.04 -0.49
N ARG A 121 6.93 -8.82 -1.00
CA ARG A 121 8.32 -8.76 -0.56
C ARG A 121 9.26 -8.80 -1.74
N ALA A 122 10.31 -7.99 -1.72
CA ALA A 122 11.46 -8.19 -2.60
C ALA A 122 12.75 -8.27 -1.77
N SER A 123 13.42 -9.42 -1.84
CA SER A 123 14.71 -9.63 -1.15
C SER A 123 15.84 -9.05 -1.99
N PHE A 124 16.86 -8.51 -1.33
CA PHE A 124 18.10 -8.11 -2.01
C PHE A 124 19.33 -8.58 -1.22
N PRO A 125 20.37 -9.11 -1.90
CA PRO A 125 21.48 -9.78 -1.24
C PRO A 125 22.50 -8.81 -0.61
N GLU A 126 22.48 -7.54 -1.02
CA GLU A 126 23.47 -6.56 -0.58
C GLU A 126 22.98 -5.81 0.64
N ARG A 127 23.78 -5.82 1.71
CA ARG A 127 23.54 -4.92 2.84
C ARG A 127 23.63 -3.48 2.35
N LEU A 128 22.66 -2.69 2.79
CA LEU A 128 22.66 -1.26 2.56
C LEU A 128 23.94 -0.64 3.12
N GLY A 129 24.66 0.12 2.31
CA GLY A 129 25.84 0.87 2.76
C GLY A 129 25.48 2.23 3.35
N SER A 130 26.48 2.92 3.88
CA SER A 130 26.34 4.32 4.33
C SER A 130 26.28 5.33 3.18
N ALA A 131 26.69 4.93 1.96
CA ALA A 131 26.88 5.82 0.82
C ALA A 131 25.59 6.25 0.10
N GLY A 132 24.42 5.74 0.52
CA GLY A 132 23.15 6.03 -0.14
C GLY A 132 22.99 5.25 -1.44
N GLN A 133 21.99 4.38 -1.51
CA GLN A 133 21.64 3.66 -2.73
C GLN A 133 20.31 4.19 -3.28
N PRO A 134 20.23 4.56 -4.57
CA PRO A 134 18.97 4.92 -5.19
C PRO A 134 17.98 3.78 -5.14
N LEU A 135 16.77 4.06 -4.65
CA LEU A 135 15.62 3.18 -4.67
C LEU A 135 14.56 3.79 -5.58
N VAL A 136 14.06 2.98 -6.51
CA VAL A 136 12.89 3.29 -7.33
C VAL A 136 11.89 2.16 -7.17
N VAL A 137 10.62 2.49 -6.90
CA VAL A 137 9.52 1.52 -6.87
C VAL A 137 8.33 2.13 -7.61
N GLU A 138 7.78 1.42 -8.59
CA GLU A 138 6.68 1.86 -9.43
C GLU A 138 5.50 0.90 -9.34
N ASP A 139 4.29 1.43 -9.16
CA ASP A 139 3.05 0.68 -9.34
C ASP A 139 2.57 0.77 -10.79
N THR A 140 2.62 -0.33 -11.53
CA THR A 140 2.08 -0.41 -12.89
C THR A 140 0.67 -0.99 -12.96
N ASN A 141 0.15 -1.49 -11.82
CA ASN A 141 -1.18 -2.06 -11.75
C ASN A 141 -2.24 -0.99 -12.02
N PHE A 142 -3.38 -1.39 -12.58
CA PHE A 142 -4.58 -0.54 -12.70
C PHE A 142 -4.32 0.89 -13.25
N ALA A 143 -3.27 1.08 -14.07
CA ALA A 143 -2.81 2.41 -14.48
C ALA A 143 -3.87 3.20 -15.28
N LEU A 144 -4.80 2.49 -15.91
CA LEU A 144 -5.89 3.05 -16.70
C LEU A 144 -7.23 3.05 -15.95
N GLU A 145 -7.32 2.42 -14.78
CA GLU A 145 -8.58 2.24 -14.07
C GLU A 145 -8.87 3.39 -13.10
N PRO A 146 -10.10 3.91 -13.05
CA PRO A 146 -10.48 5.02 -12.19
C PRO A 146 -10.22 4.73 -10.71
N GLY A 147 -9.89 5.76 -9.94
CA GLY A 147 -9.69 5.63 -8.49
C GLY A 147 -8.71 6.63 -7.90
N GLU A 148 -8.73 6.73 -6.58
CA GLU A 148 -7.71 7.44 -5.83
C GLU A 148 -6.45 6.59 -5.69
N PHE A 149 -5.28 7.23 -5.79
CA PHE A 149 -3.99 6.62 -5.52
C PHE A 149 -3.27 7.36 -4.39
N ARG A 150 -2.66 6.60 -3.47
CA ARG A 150 -1.81 7.10 -2.39
C ARG A 150 -0.50 6.33 -2.35
N LEU A 151 0.59 7.04 -2.08
CA LEU A 151 1.91 6.48 -1.93
C LEU A 151 2.57 7.01 -0.66
N ALA A 152 3.19 6.12 0.10
CA ALA A 152 4.04 6.45 1.23
C ALA A 152 5.24 5.51 1.27
N ALA A 153 6.32 5.95 1.92
CA ALA A 153 7.52 5.15 2.09
C ALA A 153 8.22 5.42 3.42
N ARG A 154 8.67 4.37 4.10
CA ARG A 154 9.45 4.49 5.34
C ARG A 154 10.58 3.49 5.42
N GLY A 155 11.66 3.87 6.10
CA GLY A 155 12.68 2.93 6.54
C GLY A 155 12.19 2.15 7.76
N LEU A 156 12.60 0.89 7.86
CA LEU A 156 12.50 0.08 9.07
C LEU A 156 13.73 0.33 9.96
N GLU A 157 13.84 -0.40 11.07
CA GLU A 157 14.95 -0.27 12.02
C GLU A 157 16.32 -0.32 11.31
N GLY A 158 17.18 0.66 11.61
CA GLY A 158 18.50 0.76 11.00
C GLY A 158 18.51 1.23 9.55
N VAL A 159 17.39 1.68 8.98
CA VAL A 159 17.31 2.20 7.60
C VAL A 159 16.65 3.56 7.57
N ARG A 160 17.20 4.49 6.77
CA ARG A 160 16.58 5.80 6.49
C ARG A 160 16.37 5.99 5.00
N LEU A 161 15.26 6.65 4.67
CA LEU A 161 14.98 7.16 3.34
C LEU A 161 15.29 8.65 3.32
N LEU A 162 16.28 9.04 2.52
CA LEU A 162 16.63 10.42 2.26
C LEU A 162 16.01 10.83 0.93
N GLN A 163 15.60 12.09 0.80
CA GLN A 163 15.07 12.65 -0.45
C GLN A 163 13.90 11.85 -1.04
N ALA A 164 13.12 11.17 -0.20
CA ALA A 164 11.93 10.45 -0.64
C ALA A 164 10.90 11.44 -1.21
N ASN A 165 10.32 11.13 -2.37
CA ASN A 165 9.23 11.91 -2.96
C ASN A 165 7.83 11.54 -2.40
N ALA A 166 7.78 10.78 -1.31
CA ALA A 166 6.57 10.33 -0.64
C ALA A 166 6.66 10.57 0.87
N PRO A 167 5.53 10.80 1.57
CA PRO A 167 5.50 10.89 3.03
C PRO A 167 5.78 9.53 3.68
N THR A 168 5.99 9.51 5.00
CA THR A 168 6.31 8.30 5.77
C THR A 168 5.10 7.47 6.16
N ALA A 169 3.91 8.06 6.13
CA ALA A 169 2.63 7.44 6.48
C ALA A 169 1.61 7.67 5.36
N ILE A 170 0.70 6.71 5.16
CA ILE A 170 -0.34 6.79 4.12
C ILE A 170 -1.35 7.88 4.43
N GLU A 171 -1.60 8.14 5.71
CA GLU A 171 -2.50 9.15 6.22
C GLU A 171 -2.03 10.56 5.87
N ASP A 172 -0.71 10.76 5.77
CA ASP A 172 -0.07 12.00 5.37
C ASP A 172 0.01 12.15 3.83
N SER A 173 -0.32 11.08 3.10
CA SER A 173 -0.35 11.07 1.63
C SER A 173 -1.64 11.69 1.12
N ARG A 174 -1.51 12.62 0.17
CA ARG A 174 -2.67 13.21 -0.51
C ARG A 174 -3.22 12.21 -1.52
N PRO A 175 -4.54 11.98 -1.56
CA PRO A 175 -5.14 11.18 -2.61
C PRO A 175 -4.98 11.88 -3.97
N ILE A 176 -4.75 11.08 -5.00
CA ILE A 176 -4.53 11.54 -6.38
C ILE A 176 -5.49 10.79 -7.29
N VAL A 177 -6.26 11.50 -8.11
CA VAL A 177 -7.09 10.88 -9.15
C VAL A 177 -6.26 10.83 -10.44
N LEU A 178 -5.78 9.64 -10.79
CA LEU A 178 -4.79 9.49 -11.87
C LEU A 178 -5.36 9.82 -13.25
N GLN A 179 -6.66 9.65 -13.48
CA GLN A 179 -7.34 9.95 -14.76
C GLN A 179 -7.43 11.44 -15.05
N GLU A 180 -7.47 12.25 -14.00
CA GLU A 180 -7.52 13.71 -14.09
C GLU A 180 -6.10 14.30 -14.21
N THR A 181 -5.08 13.44 -14.19
CA THR A 181 -3.69 13.82 -14.25
C THR A 181 -3.12 13.50 -15.63
N GLU A 182 -2.30 14.40 -16.17
CA GLU A 182 -1.55 14.16 -17.42
C GLU A 182 -0.74 12.85 -17.32
N PRO A 183 -0.68 12.00 -18.36
CA PRO A 183 -0.10 10.65 -18.27
C PRO A 183 1.31 10.60 -17.67
N GLU A 184 2.21 11.49 -18.09
CA GLU A 184 3.57 11.56 -17.54
C GLU A 184 3.60 11.98 -16.06
N ALA A 185 2.66 12.83 -15.64
CA ALA A 185 2.53 13.23 -14.25
C ALA A 185 1.94 12.07 -13.41
N ALA A 186 0.95 11.34 -13.94
CA ALA A 186 0.41 10.15 -13.30
C ALA A 186 1.50 9.08 -13.09
N GLU A 187 2.37 8.88 -14.08
CA GLU A 187 3.52 7.97 -13.99
C GLU A 187 4.53 8.38 -12.91
N ARG A 188 4.82 9.67 -12.77
CA ARG A 188 5.67 10.16 -11.68
C ARG A 188 5.03 9.97 -10.31
N LEU A 189 3.71 10.13 -10.21
CA LEU A 189 2.99 10.05 -8.94
C LEU A 189 2.82 8.60 -8.44
N ARG A 190 2.83 7.61 -9.35
CA ARG A 190 2.86 6.17 -9.03
C ARG A 190 4.28 5.62 -8.77
N THR A 191 5.30 6.47 -8.82
CA THR A 191 6.70 6.09 -8.69
C THR A 191 7.32 6.69 -7.42
N LEU A 192 7.74 5.84 -6.49
CA LEU A 192 8.61 6.19 -5.39
C LEU A 192 10.04 6.34 -5.89
N CYS A 193 10.67 7.46 -5.53
CA CYS A 193 12.11 7.66 -5.65
C CYS A 193 12.66 8.06 -4.28
N ALA A 194 13.73 7.41 -3.83
CA ALA A 194 14.41 7.73 -2.57
C ALA A 194 15.90 7.36 -2.62
N LEU A 195 16.69 7.88 -1.69
CA LEU A 195 18.02 7.37 -1.36
C LEU A 195 17.95 6.58 -0.06
N VAL A 196 18.38 5.33 -0.09
CA VAL A 196 18.36 4.42 1.05
C VAL A 196 19.74 4.38 1.70
N VAL A 197 19.81 4.65 3.00
CA VAL A 197 21.06 4.56 3.79
C VAL A 197 20.87 3.66 5.00
N GLN A 198 21.90 2.89 5.35
CA GLN A 198 21.95 2.26 6.65
C GLN A 198 22.22 3.31 7.73
N SER A 199 21.38 3.35 8.76
CA SER A 199 21.57 4.21 9.93
C SER A 199 22.57 3.56 10.88
N SER A 200 23.61 4.30 11.26
CA SER A 200 24.55 3.90 12.30
C SER A 200 23.99 4.04 13.71
N ASP A 201 22.88 4.77 13.88
CA ASP A 201 22.18 4.87 15.15
C ASP A 201 21.35 3.60 15.38
N LYS A 202 21.92 2.65 16.13
CA LYS A 202 21.12 1.74 16.94
C LYS A 202 20.55 2.56 18.08
N SER A 203 19.32 3.07 17.92
CA SER A 203 18.62 3.64 19.08
C SER A 203 18.49 2.53 20.14
N PRO A 204 18.89 2.79 21.40
CA PRO A 204 18.91 1.81 22.48
C PRO A 204 17.51 1.35 22.91
#